data_AF-A0A6I3KPX6-F1
#
_entry.id   AF-A0A6I3KPX6-F1
#
_cell.length_a   1.000
_cell.length_b   1.000
_cell.length_c   1.000
_cell.angle_alpha   90.00
_cell.angle_beta   90.00
_cell.angle_gamma   90.00
#
_symmetry.space_group_name_H-M   'P 1'
#
loop_
_entity.id
_entity.type
_entity.pdbx_description
1 polymer ?
#
loop_
_entity_poly.entity_id
_entity_poly.type
_entity_poly.pdbx_seq_one_letter_code
_entity_poly.pdbx_strand_id
1 'polypeptide(L)'
;MRIRTAVATVGIALAGAALATTASAGSAAAFTPYINPGGGIYVGVDLNHDETVALSNTWIPAAIDQINMAHNRVALDPYFSEIPKVDGKVYGNLTQIVGEAADTPGGQVGLALIDPAVHHGGNFLLIQDLGGWDYYLR
;
A
#
# COMPACT_ATOMS: atom_id res chain seq x y z
N MET A 1 16.31 2.09 -1.88
CA MET A 1 15.97 2.96 -3.04
C MET A 1 14.73 2.50 -3.81
N ARG A 2 14.38 1.20 -3.81
CA ARG A 2 13.22 0.62 -4.53
C ARG A 2 11.87 1.20 -4.14
N ILE A 3 11.67 1.44 -2.84
CA ILE A 3 10.40 1.92 -2.33
C ILE A 3 10.02 3.33 -2.81
N ARG A 4 11.02 4.22 -2.93
CA ARG A 4 10.75 5.60 -3.31
C ARG A 4 10.18 5.65 -4.72
N THR A 5 10.60 4.77 -5.61
CA THR A 5 10.06 4.71 -6.98
C THR A 5 8.66 4.13 -7.01
N ALA A 6 8.40 3.00 -6.34
CA ALA A 6 7.07 2.37 -6.32
C ALA A 6 6.02 3.28 -5.65
N VAL A 7 6.37 3.85 -4.51
CA VAL A 7 5.47 4.71 -3.74
C VAL A 7 5.38 6.11 -4.35
N ALA A 8 6.43 6.64 -4.98
CA ALA A 8 6.29 7.86 -5.79
C ALA A 8 5.38 7.62 -6.98
N THR A 9 5.44 6.47 -7.66
CA THR A 9 4.55 6.21 -8.80
C THR A 9 3.07 6.18 -8.38
N VAL A 10 2.78 5.56 -7.23
CA VAL A 10 1.42 5.50 -6.66
C VAL A 10 0.99 6.85 -6.07
N GLY A 11 1.87 7.55 -5.34
CA GLY A 11 1.60 8.87 -4.76
C GLY A 11 1.49 10.00 -5.79
N ILE A 12 2.27 9.97 -6.87
CA ILE A 12 2.21 10.94 -7.98
C ILE A 12 0.86 10.83 -8.70
N ALA A 13 0.33 9.62 -8.85
CA ALA A 13 -0.96 9.43 -9.51
C ALA A 13 -2.17 9.77 -8.60
N LEU A 14 -2.01 9.86 -7.28
CA LEU A 14 -3.02 10.44 -6.36
C LEU A 14 -3.03 11.98 -6.34
N ALA A 15 -1.91 12.63 -6.64
CA ALA A 15 -1.76 14.09 -6.55
C ALA A 15 -2.40 14.88 -7.72
N GLY A 16 -2.95 14.21 -8.73
CA GLY A 16 -3.65 14.86 -9.84
C GLY A 16 -2.71 15.47 -10.88
N ALA A 17 -2.68 14.82 -12.04
CA ALA A 17 -2.15 15.27 -13.33
C ALA A 17 -0.62 15.24 -13.56
N ALA A 18 -0.30 14.80 -14.79
CA ALA A 18 0.94 14.98 -15.54
C ALA A 18 2.08 13.98 -15.28
N LEU A 19 2.24 13.11 -16.28
CA LEU A 19 3.51 12.59 -16.79
C LEU A 19 4.27 11.64 -15.87
N ALA A 20 4.13 10.36 -16.22
CA ALA A 20 5.15 9.34 -16.03
C ALA A 20 6.48 9.79 -16.69
N THR A 21 7.22 10.70 -16.07
CA THR A 21 8.57 11.10 -16.52
C THR A 21 9.48 11.36 -15.34
N THR A 22 9.95 10.30 -14.67
CA THR A 22 11.28 10.26 -14.04
C THR A 22 11.81 8.81 -14.02
N ALA A 23 11.88 8.19 -15.19
CA ALA A 23 12.74 7.03 -15.41
C ALA A 23 14.16 7.52 -15.77
N SER A 24 14.95 7.92 -14.76
CA SER A 24 16.41 8.01 -14.95
C SER A 24 17.00 6.63 -14.63
N ALA A 25 17.44 5.96 -15.69
CA ALA A 25 17.97 4.60 -15.71
C ALA A 25 19.22 4.43 -14.83
N GLY A 26 19.15 3.51 -13.88
CA GLY A 26 20.28 2.98 -13.14
C GLY A 26 19.82 1.69 -12.46
N SER A 27 20.28 0.53 -12.97
CA SER A 27 19.94 -0.84 -12.57
C SER A 27 19.02 -1.00 -11.36
N ALA A 28 17.71 -0.92 -11.58
CA ALA A 28 16.69 -1.24 -10.59
C ALA A 28 16.20 -2.67 -10.84
N ALA A 29 16.25 -3.52 -9.81
CA ALA A 29 15.56 -4.81 -9.83
C ALA A 29 14.09 -4.61 -10.22
N ALA A 30 13.58 -5.46 -11.11
CA ALA A 30 12.31 -5.30 -11.82
C ALA A 30 11.12 -5.12 -10.87
N PHE A 31 10.58 -3.90 -10.81
CA PHE A 31 9.24 -3.62 -10.30
C PHE A 31 8.23 -4.34 -11.19
N THR A 32 7.42 -5.23 -10.62
CA THR A 32 6.34 -5.92 -11.33
C THR A 32 5.00 -5.34 -10.89
N PRO A 33 4.46 -4.34 -11.61
CA PRO A 33 3.17 -3.78 -11.27
C PRO A 33 2.07 -4.82 -11.51
N TYR A 34 1.11 -4.85 -10.59
CA TYR A 34 -0.15 -5.55 -10.80
C TYR A 34 -1.15 -4.59 -11.46
N ILE A 35 -1.62 -4.91 -12.67
CA ILE A 35 -2.55 -4.08 -13.43
C ILE A 35 -3.77 -4.93 -13.75
N ASN A 36 -4.95 -4.52 -13.26
CA ASN A 36 -6.20 -5.22 -13.53
C ASN A 36 -7.36 -4.22 -13.67
N PRO A 37 -7.47 -3.53 -14.82
CA PRO A 37 -8.50 -2.52 -15.03
C PRO A 37 -9.91 -3.10 -14.98
N GLY A 38 -10.10 -4.37 -15.39
CA GLY A 38 -11.38 -5.06 -15.30
C GLY A 38 -11.83 -5.31 -13.85
N GLY A 39 -10.89 -5.44 -12.91
CA GLY A 39 -11.14 -5.46 -11.47
C GLY A 39 -11.09 -4.08 -10.80
N GLY A 40 -11.02 -3.00 -11.58
CA GLY A 40 -10.91 -1.64 -11.06
C GLY A 40 -9.56 -1.35 -10.40
N ILE A 41 -8.46 -1.96 -10.83
CA ILE A 41 -7.11 -1.69 -10.34
C ILE A 41 -6.29 -1.11 -11.49
N TYR A 42 -5.98 0.19 -11.39
CA TYR A 42 -5.18 0.88 -12.40
C TYR A 42 -3.72 0.45 -12.33
N VAL A 43 -3.17 0.42 -11.12
CA VAL A 43 -1.81 -0.04 -10.83
C VAL A 43 -1.73 -0.42 -9.36
N GLY A 44 -1.13 -1.57 -9.08
CA GLY A 44 -0.84 -2.06 -7.75
C GLY A 44 0.61 -2.52 -7.63
N VAL A 45 1.09 -2.58 -6.41
CA VAL A 45 2.40 -3.10 -6.06
C VAL A 45 2.32 -3.80 -4.72
N ASP A 46 2.87 -5.01 -4.66
CA ASP A 46 3.10 -5.71 -3.40
C ASP A 46 4.53 -5.43 -2.95
N LEU A 47 4.67 -4.96 -1.71
CA LEU A 47 5.96 -4.74 -1.09
C LEU A 47 6.33 -5.96 -0.27
N ASN A 48 7.56 -6.43 -0.37
CA ASN A 48 8.04 -7.42 0.62
C ASN A 48 8.25 -6.76 2.00
N HIS A 49 8.62 -7.56 2.99
CA HIS A 49 8.84 -7.09 4.35
C HIS A 49 9.89 -5.96 4.44
N ASP A 50 11.05 -6.10 3.82
CA ASP A 50 12.10 -5.05 3.84
C ASP A 50 11.62 -3.74 3.21
N GLU A 51 10.81 -3.83 2.15
CA GLU A 51 10.18 -2.68 1.51
C GLU A 51 9.07 -2.08 2.39
N THR A 52 8.32 -2.90 3.12
CA THR A 52 7.31 -2.44 4.07
C THR A 52 7.95 -1.70 5.25
N VAL A 53 9.06 -2.23 5.79
CA VAL A 53 9.90 -1.55 6.79
C VAL A 53 10.48 -0.25 6.23
N ALA A 54 10.91 -0.25 4.97
CA ALA A 54 11.36 0.97 4.34
C ALA A 54 10.20 1.99 4.14
N LEU A 55 8.94 1.55 4.06
CA LEU A 55 7.76 2.41 3.93
C LEU A 55 7.40 3.08 5.23
N SER A 56 7.38 2.30 6.31
CA SER A 56 7.03 2.78 7.66
C SER A 56 7.96 3.90 8.10
N ASN A 57 9.21 3.87 7.64
CA ASN A 57 10.23 4.90 7.90
C ASN A 57 10.12 6.16 7.00
N THR A 58 8.99 6.35 6.31
CA THR A 58 8.77 7.53 5.45
C THR A 58 7.52 8.31 5.84
N TRP A 59 7.45 9.56 5.39
CA TRP A 59 6.27 10.41 5.53
C TRP A 59 5.14 10.02 4.56
N ILE A 60 5.36 9.05 3.67
CA ILE A 60 4.44 8.82 2.55
C ILE A 60 3.08 8.24 2.99
N PRO A 61 2.99 7.25 3.90
CA PRO A 61 1.70 6.79 4.40
C PRO A 61 0.83 7.92 4.95
N ALA A 62 1.44 8.81 5.75
CA ALA A 62 0.75 9.99 6.28
C ALA A 62 0.31 10.98 5.18
N ALA A 63 1.11 11.19 4.14
CA ALA A 63 0.70 12.03 3.01
C ALA A 63 -0.45 11.43 2.20
N ILE A 64 -0.47 10.12 2.01
CA ILE A 64 -1.58 9.45 1.33
C ILE A 64 -2.87 9.61 2.15
N ASP A 65 -2.81 9.43 3.47
CA ASP A 65 -3.94 9.72 4.36
C ASP A 65 -4.42 11.16 4.24
N GLN A 66 -3.50 12.11 4.17
CA GLN A 66 -3.86 13.53 4.07
C GLN A 66 -4.49 13.88 2.71
N ILE A 67 -3.98 13.31 1.61
CA ILE A 67 -4.45 13.59 0.25
C ILE A 67 -5.80 12.89 -0.01
N ASN A 68 -5.93 11.63 0.37
CA ASN A 68 -7.15 10.86 0.10
C ASN A 68 -8.20 10.98 1.20
N MET A 69 -7.84 11.44 2.40
CA MET A 69 -8.76 11.61 3.52
C MET A 69 -9.61 10.33 3.73
N ALA A 70 -10.93 10.41 3.53
CA ALA A 70 -11.87 9.31 3.72
C ALA A 70 -12.00 8.36 2.50
N HIS A 71 -11.20 8.54 1.45
CA HIS A 71 -11.24 7.75 0.21
C HIS A 71 -10.27 6.56 0.20
N ASN A 72 -9.52 6.36 1.28
CA ASN A 72 -8.67 5.18 1.43
C ASN A 72 -9.52 3.93 1.69
N ARG A 73 -9.26 2.88 0.92
CA ARG A 73 -9.72 1.52 1.20
C ARG A 73 -8.59 0.79 1.90
N VAL A 74 -8.92 0.10 2.98
CA VAL A 74 -7.97 -0.68 3.76
C VAL A 74 -8.53 -2.08 3.95
N ALA A 75 -7.72 -3.07 3.59
CA ALA A 75 -7.92 -4.46 3.95
C ALA A 75 -6.84 -4.83 4.97
N LEU A 76 -7.23 -4.97 6.24
CA LEU A 76 -6.34 -5.46 7.29
C LEU A 76 -6.20 -6.98 7.22
N ASP A 77 -5.10 -7.49 7.77
CA ASP A 77 -4.99 -8.93 8.02
C ASP A 77 -6.15 -9.37 8.95
N PRO A 78 -6.98 -10.36 8.54
CA PRO A 78 -8.18 -10.71 9.28
C PRO A 78 -7.93 -11.50 10.57
N TYR A 79 -6.71 -12.00 10.77
CA TYR A 79 -6.37 -12.90 11.88
C TYR A 79 -5.47 -12.25 12.92
N PHE A 80 -4.52 -11.43 12.48
CA PHE A 80 -3.41 -10.97 13.34
C PHE A 80 -3.32 -9.46 13.49
N SER A 81 -4.07 -8.67 12.72
CA SER A 81 -4.04 -7.22 12.88
C SER A 81 -4.65 -6.82 14.23
N GLU A 82 -3.91 -6.04 15.01
CA GLU A 82 -4.35 -5.44 16.26
C GLU A 82 -5.11 -4.12 16.02
N ILE A 83 -5.13 -3.62 14.79
CA ILE A 83 -5.83 -2.40 14.41
C ILE A 83 -7.35 -2.64 14.49
N PRO A 84 -8.09 -1.84 15.30
CA PRO A 84 -9.51 -2.08 15.49
C PRO A 84 -10.31 -1.92 14.20
N LYS A 85 -11.19 -2.89 13.94
CA LYS A 85 -12.18 -2.84 12.87
C LYS A 85 -13.57 -2.99 13.46
N VAL A 86 -14.40 -1.94 13.34
CA VAL A 86 -15.77 -1.91 13.88
C VAL A 86 -16.73 -1.56 12.74
N ASP A 87 -17.79 -2.35 12.56
CA ASP A 87 -18.79 -2.17 11.49
C ASP A 87 -18.18 -2.00 10.09
N GLY A 88 -17.11 -2.76 9.81
CA GLY A 88 -16.40 -2.71 8.54
C GLY A 88 -15.49 -1.48 8.35
N LYS A 89 -15.40 -0.58 9.34
CA LYS A 89 -14.50 0.58 9.33
C LYS A 89 -13.22 0.26 10.08
N VAL A 90 -12.10 0.59 9.46
CA VAL A 90 -10.77 0.48 10.06
C VAL A 90 -10.49 1.75 10.87
N TYR A 91 -10.12 1.59 12.14
CA TYR A 91 -9.75 2.67 13.07
C TYR A 91 -8.24 2.76 13.19
N GLY A 92 -7.56 2.84 12.05
CA GLY A 92 -6.12 3.03 11.93
C GLY A 92 -5.81 3.88 10.70
N ASN A 93 -4.81 4.75 10.82
CA ASN A 93 -4.25 5.46 9.68
C ASN A 93 -3.21 4.59 8.96
N LEU A 94 -2.86 4.92 7.72
CA LEU A 94 -1.91 4.15 6.92
C LEU A 94 -0.52 4.06 7.58
N THR A 95 -0.10 5.08 8.34
CA THR A 95 1.15 5.01 9.10
C THR A 95 1.10 3.89 10.15
N GLN A 96 -0.02 3.73 10.86
CA GLN A 96 -0.21 2.66 11.83
C GLN A 96 -0.27 1.29 11.14
N ILE A 97 -0.99 1.18 10.02
CA ILE A 97 -1.17 -0.10 9.30
C ILE A 97 0.15 -0.58 8.69
N VAL A 98 0.89 0.32 8.05
CA VAL A 98 2.22 0.02 7.51
C VAL A 98 3.21 -0.26 8.65
N GLY A 99 3.11 0.47 9.77
CA GLY A 99 3.92 0.25 10.96
C GLY A 99 3.72 -1.14 11.54
N GLU A 100 2.47 -1.57 11.72
CA GLU A 100 2.14 -2.91 12.21
C GLU A 100 2.70 -4.02 11.29
N ALA A 101 2.60 -3.84 9.97
CA ALA A 101 3.19 -4.77 9.01
C ALA A 101 4.73 -4.76 9.04
N ALA A 102 5.35 -3.61 9.26
CA ALA A 102 6.80 -3.48 9.38
C ALA A 102 7.35 -4.09 10.69
N ASP A 103 6.59 -3.99 11.78
CA ASP A 103 7.00 -4.51 13.10
C ASP A 103 6.75 -6.03 13.22
N THR A 104 5.90 -6.60 12.36
CA THR A 104 5.64 -8.03 12.31
C THR A 104 6.68 -8.73 11.45
N PRO A 105 7.39 -9.77 11.94
CA PRO A 105 8.32 -10.54 11.13
C PRO A 105 7.62 -11.09 9.89
N GLY A 106 7.98 -10.54 8.72
CA GLY A 106 7.36 -10.93 7.47
C GLY A 106 6.08 -10.26 7.06
N GLY A 107 5.59 -9.33 7.88
CA GLY A 107 4.45 -8.52 7.50
C GLY A 107 4.79 -7.69 6.27
N GLN A 108 3.78 -7.53 5.42
CA GLN A 108 3.90 -6.90 4.11
C GLN A 108 2.65 -6.08 3.80
N VAL A 109 2.81 -5.11 2.89
CA VAL A 109 1.68 -4.32 2.39
C VAL A 109 1.62 -4.30 0.87
N GLY A 110 0.41 -4.43 0.35
CA GLY A 110 0.07 -4.15 -1.05
C GLY A 110 -0.55 -2.76 -1.15
N LEU A 111 -0.11 -1.96 -2.12
CA LEU A 111 -0.66 -0.64 -2.40
C LEU A 111 -1.24 -0.62 -3.81
N ALA A 112 -2.43 -0.06 -4.00
CA ALA A 112 -3.01 0.06 -5.33
C ALA A 112 -3.80 1.35 -5.54
N LEU A 113 -3.77 1.85 -6.77
CA LEU A 113 -4.72 2.83 -7.28
C LEU A 113 -5.89 2.09 -7.88
N ILE A 114 -7.07 2.46 -7.42
CA ILE A 114 -8.29 1.74 -7.71
C ILE A 114 -9.32 2.67 -8.32
N ASP A 115 -10.20 2.10 -9.15
CA ASP A 115 -11.31 2.82 -9.74
C ASP A 115 -12.39 3.08 -8.68
N PRO A 116 -12.67 4.35 -8.33
CA PRO A 116 -13.72 4.68 -7.39
C PRO A 116 -15.11 4.23 -7.85
N ALA A 117 -15.35 4.05 -9.15
CA ALA A 117 -16.62 3.50 -9.64
C ALA A 117 -16.81 2.02 -9.24
N VAL A 118 -15.71 1.27 -9.12
CA VAL A 118 -15.71 -0.15 -8.75
C VAL A 118 -15.57 -0.33 -7.23
N HIS A 119 -14.81 0.55 -6.57
CA HIS A 119 -14.42 0.42 -5.16
C HIS A 119 -15.14 1.41 -4.22
N HIS A 120 -16.44 1.60 -4.47
CA HIS A 120 -17.36 2.36 -3.62
C HIS A 120 -16.89 3.80 -3.29
N GLY A 121 -16.30 4.50 -4.26
CA GLY A 121 -15.78 5.86 -4.09
C GLY A 121 -14.37 5.94 -3.46
N GLY A 122 -13.70 4.80 -3.26
CA GLY A 122 -12.29 4.77 -2.88
C GLY A 122 -11.37 4.79 -4.08
N ASN A 123 -10.27 5.52 -4.00
CA ASN A 123 -9.30 5.72 -5.10
C ASN A 123 -7.91 5.14 -4.79
N PHE A 124 -7.69 4.72 -3.54
CA PHE A 124 -6.50 4.05 -3.08
C PHE A 124 -6.85 2.85 -2.21
N LEU A 125 -6.11 1.76 -2.37
CA LEU A 125 -6.23 0.54 -1.59
C LEU A 125 -4.90 0.25 -0.93
N LEU A 126 -4.93 0.03 0.39
CA LEU A 126 -3.86 -0.63 1.11
C LEU A 126 -4.36 -2.00 1.60
N ILE A 127 -3.58 -3.03 1.30
CA ILE A 127 -3.78 -4.40 1.78
C ILE A 127 -2.64 -4.68 2.75
N GLN A 128 -2.97 -5.15 3.93
CA GLN A 128 -2.03 -5.59 4.93
C GLN A 128 -2.10 -7.12 5.02
N ASP A 129 -0.92 -7.74 5.08
CA ASP A 129 -0.77 -9.17 5.31
C ASP A 129 0.33 -9.34 6.35
N LEU A 130 0.00 -9.98 7.47
CA LEU A 130 0.93 -10.18 8.59
C LEU A 130 1.59 -11.57 8.56
N GLY A 131 1.41 -12.33 7.47
CA GLY A 131 2.19 -13.54 7.17
C GLY A 131 1.91 -14.70 8.11
N GLY A 132 0.72 -14.74 8.70
CA GLY A 132 0.34 -15.47 9.92
C GLY A 132 0.66 -16.97 10.09
N TRP A 133 1.33 -17.65 9.15
CA TRP A 133 1.72 -19.06 9.31
C TRP A 133 3.09 -19.45 8.73
N ASP A 134 3.67 -18.71 7.77
CA ASP A 134 4.95 -19.13 7.13
C ASP A 134 6.18 -18.91 8.04
N TYR A 135 6.05 -18.08 9.07
CA TYR A 135 7.16 -17.73 9.99
C TYR A 135 7.33 -18.69 11.17
N TYR A 136 6.28 -19.42 11.57
CA TYR A 136 6.32 -20.36 12.71
C TYR A 136 6.66 -21.80 12.30
N LEU A 137 6.90 -22.05 11.00
CA LEU A 137 7.21 -23.37 10.45
C LEU A 137 8.70 -23.55 10.07
N ARG A 138 9.59 -22.66 10.54
CA ARG A 138 11.05 -22.81 10.42
C ARG A 138 11.71 -23.20 11.74
#